data_AF-A0A5B7GV95-F1
#
_entry.id   AF-A0A5B7GV95-F1
#
_cell.length_a   1.000
_cell.length_b   1.000
_cell.length_c   1.000
_cell.angle_alpha   90.00
_cell.angle_beta   90.00
_cell.angle_gamma   90.00
#
_symmetry.space_group_name_H-M   'P 1'
#
loop_
_entity.id
_entity.type
_entity.pdbx_description
1 polymer ?
#
loop_
_entity_poly.entity_id
_entity_poly.type
_entity_poly.pdbx_seq_one_letter_code
_entity_poly.pdbx_strand_id
1 'polypeptide(L)'
;MQKLDQEVEEVIRLGRYSERGRRSMKVRMRSQVVVEKIMARKRKLADDTEHKDIWIKQYMNLEEREKEKVLRYEAKEKNEKRIETEKKNFYWRVLDRRLKKWYLQKKEEARN
;
A
#
# COMPACT_ATOMS: atom_id res chain seq x y z
N MET A 1 -1.99 21.25 11.78
CA MET A 1 -2.65 21.13 10.46
C MET A 1 -1.75 21.51 9.27
N GLN A 2 -0.77 22.41 9.39
CA GLN A 2 -0.07 23.01 8.22
C GLN A 2 1.03 22.21 7.49
N LYS A 3 1.50 21.04 7.96
CA LYS A 3 2.66 20.34 7.33
C LYS A 3 2.32 19.48 6.10
N LEU A 4 1.09 18.95 6.01
CA LEU A 4 0.71 18.03 4.93
C LEU A 4 0.33 18.77 3.65
N ASP A 5 -0.32 19.93 3.77
CA ASP A 5 -0.74 20.74 2.61
C ASP A 5 0.47 21.24 1.80
N GLN A 6 1.63 21.40 2.43
CA GLN A 6 2.88 21.78 1.76
C GLN A 6 3.53 20.62 0.98
N GLU A 7 3.18 19.38 1.31
CA GLU A 7 3.69 18.17 0.65
C GLU A 7 2.75 17.61 -0.42
N VAL A 8 1.50 18.10 -0.48
CA VAL A 8 0.57 17.80 -1.57
C VAL A 8 0.95 18.63 -2.79
N GLU A 9 1.19 17.96 -3.91
CA GLU A 9 1.48 18.60 -5.19
C GLU A 9 0.19 18.84 -5.99
N GLU A 10 -0.64 17.80 -6.09
CA GLU A 10 -1.80 17.82 -6.96
C GLU A 10 -2.92 16.95 -6.38
N VAL A 11 -4.16 17.40 -6.50
CA VAL A 11 -5.36 16.64 -6.10
C VAL A 11 -6.36 16.63 -7.25
N ILE A 12 -6.63 15.46 -7.81
CA ILE A 12 -7.56 15.28 -8.92
C ILE A 12 -8.71 14.36 -8.48
N ARG A 13 -9.96 14.75 -8.74
CA ARG A 13 -11.13 13.87 -8.59
C ARG A 13 -11.29 13.02 -9.84
N LEU A 14 -11.30 11.70 -9.70
CA LEU A 14 -11.47 10.77 -10.81
C LEU A 14 -12.96 10.55 -11.11
N GLY A 15 -13.27 10.34 -12.40
CA GLY A 15 -14.62 10.06 -12.88
C GLY A 15 -15.49 11.29 -13.12
N ARG A 16 -16.63 11.07 -13.80
CA ARG A 16 -17.61 12.12 -14.13
C ARG A 16 -18.28 12.65 -12.87
N TYR A 17 -18.56 13.95 -12.85
CA TYR A 17 -19.26 14.60 -11.74
C TYR A 17 -20.68 14.04 -11.60
N SER A 18 -21.11 13.82 -10.35
CA SER A 18 -22.49 13.54 -9.98
C SER A 18 -22.76 14.18 -8.62
N GLU A 19 -23.94 14.78 -8.44
CA GLU A 19 -24.24 15.64 -7.27
C GLU A 19 -24.18 14.92 -5.93
N ARG A 20 -24.45 13.61 -5.89
CA ARG A 20 -24.41 12.79 -4.66
C ARG A 20 -23.37 11.66 -4.72
N GLY A 21 -22.59 11.57 -5.79
CA GLY A 21 -21.63 10.48 -5.96
C GLY A 21 -20.32 10.72 -5.22
N ARG A 22 -19.91 9.76 -4.40
CA ARG A 22 -18.54 9.72 -3.85
C ARG A 22 -17.57 9.42 -4.99
N ARG A 23 -16.66 10.35 -5.28
CA ARG A 23 -15.62 10.19 -6.30
C ARG A 23 -14.28 9.87 -5.64
N SER A 24 -13.52 8.98 -6.25
CA SER A 24 -12.15 8.71 -5.79
C SER A 24 -11.26 9.92 -6.08
N MET A 25 -10.35 10.19 -5.14
CA MET A 25 -9.39 11.28 -5.26
C MET A 25 -8.01 10.69 -5.50
N LYS A 26 -7.33 11.16 -6.55
CA LYS A 26 -5.92 10.89 -6.82
C LYS A 26 -5.12 12.06 -6.28
N VAL A 27 -4.30 11.78 -5.27
CA VAL A 27 -3.42 12.79 -4.68
C VAL A 27 -1.98 12.46 -5.05
N ARG A 28 -1.28 13.43 -5.64
CA ARG A 28 0.17 13.38 -5.85
C ARG A 28 0.84 14.12 -4.72
N MET A 29 1.80 13.45 -4.09
CA MET A 29 2.64 14.01 -3.04
C MET A 29 4.00 14.32 -3.63
N ARG A 30 4.63 15.40 -3.16
CA ARG A 30 5.98 15.81 -3.57
C ARG A 30 7.05 14.82 -3.13
N SER A 31 6.87 14.19 -1.97
CA SER A 31 7.87 13.29 -1.38
C SER A 31 7.33 11.87 -1.20
N GLN A 32 8.11 10.90 -1.68
CA GLN A 32 7.80 9.48 -1.54
C GLN A 32 7.77 9.03 -0.06
N VAL A 33 8.61 9.64 0.79
CA VAL A 33 8.68 9.33 2.23
C VAL A 33 7.32 9.58 2.91
N VAL A 34 6.59 10.59 2.45
CA VAL A 34 5.29 10.99 2.97
C VAL A 34 4.23 9.97 2.58
N VAL A 35 4.26 9.53 1.32
CA VAL A 35 3.40 8.44 0.83
C VAL A 35 3.63 7.17 1.65
N GLU A 36 4.89 6.84 1.94
CA GLU A 36 5.22 5.68 2.79
C GLU A 36 4.64 5.82 4.20
N LYS A 37 4.81 6.99 4.84
CA LYS A 37 4.27 7.29 6.17
C LYS A 37 2.74 7.20 6.22
N ILE A 38 2.04 7.78 5.24
CA ILE A 38 0.57 7.71 5.14
C ILE A 38 0.13 6.24 5.00
N MET A 39 0.76 5.49 4.10
CA MET A 39 0.43 4.09 3.87
C MET A 39 0.74 3.20 5.08
N ALA A 40 1.75 3.53 5.90
CA ALA A 40 2.03 2.83 7.16
C ALA A 40 0.98 3.14 8.23
N ARG A 41 0.49 4.39 8.28
CA ARG A 41 -0.55 4.83 9.21
C ARG A 41 -1.97 4.49 8.76
N LYS A 42 -2.15 4.06 7.51
CA LYS A 42 -3.45 3.64 6.94
C LYS A 42 -4.19 2.65 7.85
N ARG A 43 -3.49 1.76 8.55
CA ARG A 43 -4.14 0.79 9.44
C ARG A 43 -4.87 1.47 10.60
N LYS A 44 -4.25 2.47 11.23
CA LYS A 44 -4.88 3.23 12.33
C LYS A 44 -6.18 3.90 11.87
N LEU A 45 -6.22 4.36 10.61
CA LEU A 45 -7.42 4.95 10.02
C LEU A 45 -8.58 3.94 9.86
N ALA A 46 -8.29 2.66 9.68
CA ALA A 46 -9.32 1.62 9.56
C ALA A 46 -9.95 1.26 10.91
N ASP A 47 -9.24 1.51 12.01
CA ASP A 47 -9.72 1.26 13.37
C ASP A 47 -10.64 2.42 13.85
N ASP A 48 -10.50 3.61 13.28
CA ASP A 48 -11.31 4.80 13.61
C ASP A 48 -12.75 4.68 13.08
N THR A 49 -13.75 4.80 13.96
CA THR A 49 -15.18 4.64 13.66
C THR A 49 -15.74 5.65 12.67
N GLU A 50 -15.22 6.88 12.65
CA GLU A 50 -15.67 7.95 11.75
C GLU A 50 -15.10 7.82 10.32
N HIS A 51 -13.98 7.11 10.16
CA HIS A 51 -13.23 7.04 8.89
C HIS A 51 -13.27 5.65 8.25
N LYS A 52 -14.15 4.75 8.72
CA LYS A 52 -14.31 3.37 8.24
C LYS A 52 -14.52 3.25 6.73
N ASP A 53 -15.15 4.26 6.13
CA ASP A 53 -15.49 4.28 4.70
C ASP A 53 -14.36 4.77 3.78
N ILE A 54 -13.20 5.17 4.33
CA ILE A 54 -12.10 5.74 3.54
C ILE A 54 -11.10 4.66 3.16
N TRP A 55 -10.93 4.45 1.85
CA TRP A 55 -9.92 3.54 1.32
C TRP A 55 -8.77 4.27 0.63
N ILE A 56 -7.56 4.16 1.18
CA ILE A 56 -6.34 4.69 0.58
C ILE A 56 -5.62 3.57 -0.17
N LYS A 57 -5.31 3.77 -1.45
CA LYS A 57 -4.54 2.81 -2.25
C LYS A 57 -3.40 3.52 -2.98
N GLN A 58 -2.21 2.94 -2.94
CA GLN A 58 -1.08 3.41 -3.74
C GLN A 58 -1.33 3.12 -5.21
N TYR A 59 -1.18 4.15 -6.05
CA TYR A 59 -1.19 3.99 -7.50
C TYR A 59 0.13 3.35 -7.92
N MET A 60 0.04 2.24 -8.67
CA MET A 60 1.19 1.50 -9.19
C MET A 60 1.00 1.34 -10.69
N ASN A 61 2.12 1.27 -11.43
CA ASN A 61 2.07 0.95 -12.85
C ASN A 61 1.56 -0.49 -13.08
N LEU A 62 1.14 -0.83 -14.30
CA LEU A 62 0.67 -2.18 -14.66
C LEU A 62 1.73 -3.25 -14.36
N GLU A 63 2.97 -3.01 -14.76
CA GLU A 63 4.09 -3.94 -14.53
C GLU A 63 4.36 -4.16 -13.02
N GLU A 64 4.38 -3.09 -12.24
CA GLU A 64 4.54 -3.16 -10.78
C GLU A 64 3.39 -3.93 -10.12
N ARG A 65 2.18 -3.76 -10.64
CA ARG A 65 0.97 -4.45 -10.16
C ARG A 65 1.02 -5.95 -10.46
N GLU A 66 1.55 -6.35 -11.61
CA GLU A 66 1.77 -7.76 -11.95
C GLU A 66 2.84 -8.37 -11.05
N LYS A 67 3.99 -7.69 -10.89
CA LYS A 67 5.04 -8.12 -9.96
C LYS A 67 4.51 -8.28 -8.53
N GLU A 68 3.68 -7.34 -8.06
CA GLU A 68 3.06 -7.44 -6.74
C GLU A 68 2.11 -8.65 -6.64
N LYS A 69 1.29 -8.91 -7.66
CA LYS A 69 0.40 -10.08 -7.69
C LYS A 69 1.20 -11.37 -7.58
N VAL A 70 2.23 -11.54 -8.40
CA VAL A 70 3.10 -12.74 -8.40
C VAL A 70 3.70 -12.95 -7.01
N LEU A 71 4.27 -11.90 -6.40
CA LEU A 71 4.83 -11.98 -5.05
C LEU A 71 3.79 -12.36 -4.00
N ARG A 72 2.54 -11.89 -4.12
CA ARG A 72 1.45 -12.28 -3.20
C ARG A 72 1.07 -13.74 -3.35
N TYR A 73 1.00 -14.27 -4.57
CA TYR A 73 0.71 -15.69 -4.81
C TYR A 73 1.83 -16.58 -4.27
N GLU A 74 3.08 -16.25 -4.58
CA GLU A 74 4.26 -16.97 -4.08
C GLU A 74 4.30 -16.97 -2.55
N ALA A 75 4.01 -15.82 -1.93
CA ALA A 75 3.94 -15.69 -0.47
C ALA A 75 2.79 -16.51 0.14
N LYS A 76 1.63 -16.59 -0.53
CA LYS A 76 0.50 -17.41 -0.07
C LYS A 76 0.82 -18.90 -0.12
N GLU A 77 1.36 -19.40 -1.23
CA GLU A 77 1.77 -20.81 -1.34
C GLU A 77 2.83 -21.19 -0.30
N LYS A 78 3.84 -20.32 -0.12
CA LYS A 78 4.86 -20.52 0.91
C LYS A 78 4.29 -20.47 2.32
N ASN A 79 3.24 -19.68 2.55
CA ASN A 79 2.57 -19.60 3.84
C ASN A 79 1.67 -20.81 4.11
N GLU A 80 1.00 -21.37 3.10
CA GLU A 80 0.18 -22.58 3.25
C GLU A 80 1.00 -23.78 3.72
N LYS A 81 2.23 -23.92 3.22
CA LYS A 81 3.19 -24.98 3.57
C LYS A 81 3.83 -24.84 4.96
N ARG A 82 3.57 -23.75 5.71
CA ARG A 82 4.19 -23.49 7.03
C ARG A 82 3.34 -24.00 8.20
N ILE A 83 3.98 -24.19 9.36
CA ILE A 83 3.31 -24.52 10.63
C ILE A 83 2.61 -23.25 11.17
N GLU A 84 1.51 -23.41 11.91
CA GLU A 84 0.62 -22.32 12.33
C GLU A 84 1.30 -21.18 13.12
N THR A 85 2.33 -21.51 13.90
CA THR A 85 3.16 -20.52 14.62
C THR A 85 4.03 -19.68 13.69
N GLU A 86 4.58 -20.26 12.63
CA GLU A 86 5.35 -19.55 11.61
C GLU A 86 4.46 -18.69 10.71
N LYS A 87 3.21 -19.12 10.46
CA LYS A 87 2.21 -18.32 9.73
C LYS A 87 1.92 -17.00 10.44
N LYS A 88 1.76 -17.03 11.77
CA LYS A 88 1.57 -15.81 12.58
C LYS A 88 2.75 -14.83 12.44
N ASN A 89 3.98 -15.31 12.56
CA ASN A 89 5.18 -14.46 12.42
C ASN A 89 5.35 -13.91 10.99
N PHE A 90 5.00 -14.71 9.97
CA PHE A 90 5.06 -14.27 8.57
C PHE A 90 4.05 -13.18 8.24
N TYR A 91 2.82 -13.31 8.74
CA TYR A 91 1.76 -12.31 8.54
C TYR A 91 2.19 -10.91 8.99
N TRP A 92 2.83 -10.80 10.17
CA TRP A 92 3.37 -9.53 10.67
C TRP A 92 4.51 -8.97 9.81
N ARG A 93 5.37 -9.82 9.24
CA ARG A 93 6.47 -9.39 8.33
C ARG A 93 5.96 -8.89 6.97
N VAL A 94 4.88 -9.48 6.45
CA VAL A 94 4.21 -9.02 5.22
C VAL A 94 3.56 -7.65 5.45
N LEU A 95 2.89 -7.48 6.59
CA LEU A 95 2.19 -6.24 6.92
C LEU A 95 3.11 -5.03 7.08
N ASP A 96 4.31 -5.20 7.64
CA ASP A 96 5.24 -4.09 7.87
C ASP A 96 6.02 -3.65 6.61
N ARG A 97 5.66 -4.16 5.41
CA ARG A 97 6.34 -3.94 4.13
C ARG A 97 7.83 -4.34 4.06
N ARG A 98 8.46 -4.72 5.18
CA ARG A 98 9.85 -5.24 5.25
C ARG A 98 10.05 -6.42 4.32
N LEU A 99 9.10 -7.36 4.27
CA LEU A 99 9.21 -8.51 3.38
C LEU A 99 9.20 -8.11 1.90
N LYS A 100 8.37 -7.12 1.51
CA LYS A 100 8.32 -6.61 0.14
C LYS A 100 9.64 -5.93 -0.26
N LYS A 101 10.22 -5.10 0.63
CA LYS A 101 11.53 -4.46 0.41
C LYS A 101 12.65 -5.50 0.28
N TRP A 102 12.69 -6.49 1.18
CA TRP A 102 13.68 -7.57 1.13
C TRP A 102 13.60 -8.41 -0.15
N TYR A 103 12.39 -8.77 -0.60
CA TYR A 103 12.20 -9.54 -1.83
C TYR A 103 12.61 -8.77 -3.09
N LEU A 104 12.32 -7.47 -3.15
CA LEU A 104 12.74 -6.63 -4.27
C LEU A 104 14.27 -6.52 -4.33
N GLN A 105 14.90 -6.27 -3.18
CA GLN A 105 16.36 -6.22 -3.06
C GLN A 105 17.01 -7.55 -3.45
N LYS A 106 16.48 -8.69 -2.97
CA LYS A 106 16.99 -10.02 -3.35
C LYS A 106 16.81 -10.35 -4.83
N LYS A 107 15.74 -9.88 -5.47
CA LYS A 107 15.53 -10.07 -6.91
C LYS A 107 16.43 -9.18 -7.77
N GLU A 108 16.78 -7.98 -7.30
CA GLU A 108 17.78 -7.13 -7.96
C GLU A 108 19.19 -7.72 -7.82
N GLU A 109 19.54 -8.22 -6.61
CA GLU A 109 20.81 -8.93 -6.37
C GLU A 109 20.96 -10.19 -7.22
N ALA A 110 19.89 -10.93 -7.50
CA ALA A 110 19.94 -12.13 -8.34
C ALA A 110 19.96 -11.85 -9.86
N ARG A 111 19.84 -10.58 -10.26
CA ARG A 111 19.86 -10.15 -11.67
C ARG A 111 21.19 -9.55 -12.11
N ASN A 112 22.06 -9.21 -11.15
CA ASN A 112 23.44 -8.76 -11.35
C ASN A 112 24.41 -9.91 -11.07
#